data_AF-A0A4R4LPB7-F1
#
_entry.id   AF-A0A4R4LPB7-F1
#
_cell.length_a   1.000
_cell.length_b   1.000
_cell.length_c   1.000
_cell.angle_alpha   90.00
_cell.angle_beta   90.00
_cell.angle_gamma   90.00
#
_symmetry.space_group_name_H-M   'P 1'
#
loop_
_entity.id
_entity.type
_entity.pdbx_description
1 polymer ?
#
loop_
_entity_poly.entity_id
_entity_poly.type
_entity_poly.pdbx_seq_one_letter_code
_entity_poly.pdbx_strand_id
1 'polypeptide(L)'
;MIIPLRCPDGKLDYSRLGEWFALCDVCCARTLLSRVDDWLIPRTTDGRIYCPRCACRTAEQLLAEAFPTSPRWRAPVMAVAWLRTALRLYVHRLTYRSRHGR
;
A
#
# COMPACT_ATOMS: atom_id res chain seq x y z
N MET A 1 -7.56 0.50 6.89
CA MET A 1 -8.38 -0.26 7.88
C MET A 1 -8.71 -1.68 7.40
N ILE A 2 -8.73 -2.69 8.28
CA ILE A 2 -9.17 -4.08 7.95
C ILE A 2 -10.55 -4.33 8.55
N ILE A 3 -11.47 -4.91 7.77
CA ILE A 3 -12.80 -5.36 8.20
C ILE A 3 -12.82 -6.88 8.20
N PRO A 4 -12.90 -7.51 9.39
CA PRO A 4 -12.91 -8.95 9.49
C PRO A 4 -14.28 -9.56 9.17
N LEU A 5 -14.28 -10.78 8.66
CA LEU A 5 -15.49 -11.60 8.64
C LEU A 5 -15.75 -12.19 10.03
N ARG A 6 -17.04 -12.40 10.33
CA ARG A 6 -17.48 -12.99 11.60
C ARG A 6 -18.31 -14.25 11.35
N CYS A 7 -18.10 -15.25 12.19
CA CYS A 7 -18.97 -16.42 12.30
C CYS A 7 -20.36 -16.01 12.82
N PRO A 8 -21.38 -16.88 12.68
CA PRO A 8 -22.71 -16.63 13.23
C PRO A 8 -22.72 -16.39 14.76
N ASP A 9 -21.74 -16.91 15.48
CA ASP A 9 -21.54 -16.68 16.93
C ASP A 9 -20.87 -15.33 17.26
N GLY A 10 -20.62 -14.49 16.25
CA GLY A 10 -20.02 -13.17 16.37
C GLY A 10 -18.49 -13.16 16.48
N LYS A 11 -17.83 -14.32 16.57
CA LYS A 11 -16.36 -14.42 16.63
C LYS A 11 -15.73 -14.16 15.27
N LEU A 12 -14.46 -13.75 15.26
CA LEU A 12 -13.73 -13.53 14.02
C LEU A 12 -13.48 -14.87 13.31
N ASP A 13 -13.81 -14.93 12.03
CA ASP A 13 -13.59 -16.11 11.20
C ASP A 13 -12.20 -16.06 10.55
N TYR A 14 -11.21 -16.58 11.26
CA TYR A 14 -9.83 -16.66 10.76
C TYR A 14 -9.65 -17.72 9.67
N SER A 15 -10.57 -18.67 9.51
CA SER A 15 -10.48 -19.67 8.43
C SER A 15 -10.64 -19.05 7.04
N ARG A 16 -11.38 -17.93 6.99
CA ARG A 16 -11.64 -17.13 5.78
C ARG A 16 -10.88 -15.81 5.78
N LEU A 17 -9.69 -15.77 6.37
CA LEU A 17 -8.87 -14.56 6.47
C LEU A 17 -8.64 -13.87 5.11
N GLY A 18 -8.44 -14.64 4.04
CA GLY A 18 -8.27 -14.09 2.69
C GLY A 18 -9.50 -13.34 2.16
N GLU A 19 -10.69 -13.65 2.70
CA GLU A 19 -11.96 -13.03 2.31
C GLU A 19 -12.32 -11.80 3.16
N TRP A 20 -11.48 -11.46 4.14
CA TRP A 20 -11.63 -10.19 4.87
C TRP A 20 -11.39 -9.02 3.93
N PHE A 21 -11.90 -7.83 4.27
CA PHE A 21 -11.71 -6.65 3.45
C PHE A 21 -10.63 -5.74 4.02
N ALA A 22 -9.81 -5.16 3.15
CA ALA A 22 -8.98 -4.00 3.45
C ALA A 22 -9.60 -2.76 2.80
N LEU A 23 -9.67 -1.67 3.55
CA LEU A 23 -10.13 -0.35 3.15
C LEU A 23 -8.98 0.65 3.18
N CYS A 24 -9.01 1.60 2.25
CA CYS A 24 -8.03 2.67 2.22
C CYS A 24 -8.39 3.71 3.27
N ASP A 25 -7.42 4.16 4.06
CA ASP A 25 -7.67 5.14 5.12
C ASP A 25 -7.84 6.58 4.58
N VAL A 26 -7.71 6.79 3.28
CA VAL A 26 -7.81 8.11 2.61
C VAL A 26 -9.00 8.19 1.65
N CYS A 27 -9.50 7.06 1.13
CA CYS A 27 -10.60 7.05 0.17
C CYS A 27 -11.46 5.80 0.34
N CYS A 28 -12.60 5.74 -0.34
CA CYS A 28 -13.54 4.61 -0.27
C CYS A 28 -13.09 3.34 -1.02
N ALA A 29 -11.82 3.24 -1.44
CA ALA A 29 -11.32 2.04 -2.09
C ALA A 29 -11.35 0.85 -1.12
N ARG A 30 -11.71 -0.33 -1.64
CA ARG A 30 -11.73 -1.59 -0.91
C ARG A 30 -11.11 -2.73 -1.73
N THR A 31 -10.49 -3.69 -1.06
CA THR A 31 -10.00 -4.93 -1.67
C THR A 31 -10.18 -6.10 -0.70
N LEU A 32 -10.08 -7.33 -1.19
CA LEU A 32 -9.95 -8.51 -0.34
C LEU A 32 -8.54 -8.58 0.23
N LEU A 33 -8.39 -9.12 1.45
CA LEU A 33 -7.10 -9.24 2.11
C LEU A 33 -6.16 -10.19 1.33
N SER A 34 -6.72 -11.19 0.64
CA SER A 34 -5.96 -12.05 -0.29
C SER A 34 -5.42 -11.33 -1.54
N ARG A 35 -5.81 -10.06 -1.76
CA ARG A 35 -5.42 -9.22 -2.90
C ARG A 35 -4.86 -7.88 -2.44
N VAL A 36 -4.32 -7.82 -1.22
CA VAL A 36 -3.81 -6.58 -0.61
C VAL A 36 -2.38 -6.26 -1.01
N ASP A 37 -1.69 -7.15 -1.74
CA ASP A 37 -0.24 -7.06 -2.00
C ASP A 37 0.20 -5.74 -2.65
N ASP A 38 -0.63 -5.15 -3.52
CA ASP A 38 -0.33 -3.89 -4.20
C ASP A 38 -0.60 -2.64 -3.33
N TRP A 39 -1.13 -2.82 -2.12
CA TRP A 39 -1.46 -1.73 -1.21
C TRP A 39 -0.28 -1.41 -0.29
N LEU A 40 -0.09 -0.12 -0.02
CA LEU A 40 0.97 0.33 0.86
C LEU A 40 0.49 0.29 2.31
N ILE A 41 1.19 -0.46 3.16
CA ILE A 41 0.99 -0.50 4.62
C ILE A 41 2.30 -0.04 5.27
N PRO A 42 2.46 1.26 5.59
CA PRO A 42 3.71 1.75 6.13
C PRO A 42 3.91 1.22 7.55
N ARG A 43 5.11 0.72 7.84
CA ARG A 43 5.47 0.22 9.18
C ARG A 43 5.54 1.30 10.25
N THR A 44 5.58 2.57 9.85
CA THR A 44 5.85 3.73 10.71
C THR A 44 4.63 4.60 11.00
N THR A 45 3.53 4.45 10.27
CA THR A 45 2.32 5.29 10.45
C THR A 45 1.18 4.43 10.95
N ASP A 46 1.07 4.22 12.26
CA ASP A 46 -0.10 3.68 12.98
C ASP A 46 -0.87 2.51 12.31
N GLY A 47 -0.23 1.72 11.45
CA GLY A 47 -0.89 0.68 10.65
C GLY A 47 -1.85 1.20 9.56
N ARG A 48 -1.70 2.42 9.06
CA ARG A 48 -2.52 2.94 7.93
C ARG A 48 -2.31 2.10 6.66
N ILE A 49 -3.37 1.98 5.86
CA ILE A 49 -3.43 1.22 4.62
C ILE A 49 -3.84 2.16 3.49
N TYR A 50 -3.02 2.24 2.45
CA TYR A 50 -3.25 3.09 1.29
C TYR A 50 -3.46 2.23 0.05
N CYS A 51 -4.53 2.51 -0.70
CA CYS A 51 -4.68 1.93 -2.03
C CYS A 51 -3.57 2.46 -2.97
N PRO A 52 -3.27 1.76 -4.08
CA PRO A 52 -2.18 2.15 -4.99
C PRO A 52 -2.26 3.62 -5.42
N ARG A 53 -3.47 4.14 -5.67
CA ARG A 53 -3.69 5.53 -6.06
C ARG A 53 -3.32 6.52 -4.95
N CYS A 54 -3.80 6.27 -3.73
CA CYS A 54 -3.52 7.15 -2.59
C CYS A 54 -2.05 7.06 -2.17
N ALA A 55 -1.45 5.86 -2.23
CA ALA A 55 -0.03 5.68 -1.97
C ALA A 55 0.84 6.52 -2.91
N CYS A 56 0.54 6.52 -4.22
CA CYS A 56 1.24 7.37 -5.18
C CYS A 56 1.09 8.86 -4.87
N ARG A 57 -0.14 9.33 -4.60
CA ARG A 57 -0.38 10.75 -4.28
C ARG A 57 0.37 11.17 -3.00
N THR A 58 0.35 10.34 -1.97
CA THR A 58 1.07 10.62 -0.72
C THR A 58 2.58 10.64 -0.95
N ALA A 59 3.12 9.74 -1.77
CA ALA A 59 4.54 9.77 -2.13
C ALA A 59 4.91 11.05 -2.91
N GLU A 60 4.08 11.47 -3.88
CA GLU A 60 4.27 12.73 -4.61
C GLU A 60 4.29 13.94 -3.67
N GLN A 61 3.37 14.00 -2.71
CA GLN A 61 3.31 15.07 -1.71
C GLN A 61 4.57 15.10 -0.84
N LEU A 62 4.98 13.95 -0.29
CA LEU A 62 6.18 13.85 0.54
C LEU A 62 7.45 14.23 -0.23
N LEU A 63 7.53 13.89 -1.52
CA LEU A 63 8.65 14.28 -2.36
C LEU A 63 8.64 15.78 -2.66
N ALA A 64 7.47 16.37 -2.88
CA ALA A 64 7.35 17.82 -3.06
C ALA A 64 7.73 18.59 -1.79
N GLU A 65 7.39 18.07 -0.61
CA GLU A 65 7.76 18.64 0.69
C GLU A 65 9.25 18.47 1.00
N ALA A 66 9.83 17.31 0.67
CA ALA A 66 11.25 17.03 0.88
C ALA A 66 12.15 17.79 -0.11
N PHE A 67 11.64 18.08 -1.31
CA PHE A 67 12.34 18.81 -2.36
C PHE A 67 11.50 20.00 -2.84
N PRO A 68 11.30 21.03 -1.98
CA PRO A 68 10.61 22.24 -2.38
C PRO A 68 11.41 22.87 -3.52
N THR A 69 10.76 23.04 -4.67
CA THR A 69 11.36 23.47 -5.94
C THR A 69 12.35 24.62 -5.79
N SER A 70 13.63 24.37 -6.13
CA SER A 70 14.43 25.35 -6.86
C SER A 70 14.05 25.28 -8.35
N PRO A 71 14.08 26.37 -9.14
CA PRO A 71 13.37 26.48 -10.41
C PRO A 71 13.93 25.62 -11.58
N ARG A 72 14.98 24.82 -11.36
CA ARG A 72 15.77 24.23 -12.46
C ARG A 72 15.43 22.81 -12.86
N TRP A 73 14.59 22.08 -12.13
CA TRP A 73 14.39 20.65 -12.40
C TRP A 73 12.98 20.34 -12.93
N ARG A 74 12.82 20.43 -14.26
CA ARG A 74 11.73 19.79 -15.02
C ARG A 74 11.94 18.26 -15.10
N ALA A 75 12.13 17.60 -13.98
CA ALA A 75 12.23 16.13 -13.90
C ALA A 75 11.12 15.39 -13.11
N PRO A 76 9.95 15.98 -12.76
CA PRO A 76 9.02 15.29 -11.87
C PRO A 76 8.35 14.08 -12.56
N VAL A 77 8.18 14.11 -13.88
CA VAL A 77 7.53 12.99 -14.61
C VAL A 77 8.41 11.74 -14.65
N MET A 78 9.72 11.91 -14.84
CA MET A 78 10.68 10.80 -14.86
C MET A 78 10.88 10.21 -13.47
N ALA A 79 10.95 11.04 -12.42
CA ALA A 79 11.07 10.57 -11.05
C ALA A 79 9.81 9.84 -10.58
N VAL A 80 8.61 10.36 -10.89
CA VAL A 80 7.35 9.69 -10.56
C VAL A 80 7.18 8.40 -11.36
N ALA A 81 7.55 8.36 -12.64
CA ALA A 81 7.56 7.13 -13.43
C ALA A 81 8.57 6.11 -12.88
N TRP A 82 9.77 6.56 -12.49
CA TRP A 82 10.76 5.72 -11.82
C TRP A 82 10.27 5.21 -10.47
N LEU A 83 9.60 6.03 -9.66
CA LEU A 83 9.00 5.63 -8.39
C LEU A 83 7.85 4.65 -8.58
N ARG A 84 7.01 4.84 -9.61
CA ARG A 84 5.96 3.88 -9.96
C ARG A 84 6.55 2.54 -10.36
N THR A 85 7.65 2.56 -11.12
CA THR A 85 8.36 1.35 -11.59
C THR A 85 9.15 0.70 -10.45
N ALA A 86 9.81 1.51 -9.61
CA ALA A 86 10.56 1.07 -8.45
C ALA A 86 9.63 0.55 -7.35
N LEU A 87 8.46 1.15 -7.11
CA LEU A 87 7.43 0.60 -6.23
C LEU A 87 6.92 -0.73 -6.77
N ARG A 88 6.64 -0.84 -8.08
CA ARG A 88 6.29 -2.14 -8.69
C ARG A 88 7.39 -3.19 -8.51
N LEU A 89 8.66 -2.84 -8.73
CA LEU A 89 9.80 -3.75 -8.61
C LEU A 89 10.19 -4.06 -7.15
N TYR A 90 10.00 -3.11 -6.22
CA TYR A 90 10.31 -3.27 -4.80
C TYR A 90 9.21 -4.02 -4.07
N VAL A 91 7.94 -3.81 -4.45
CA VAL A 91 6.83 -4.69 -4.05
C VAL A 91 7.10 -6.10 -4.56
N HIS A 92 7.52 -6.28 -5.81
CA HIS A 92 7.91 -7.60 -6.34
C HIS A 92 9.12 -8.21 -5.59
N ARG A 93 10.11 -7.42 -5.15
CA ARG A 93 11.27 -7.93 -4.36
C ARG A 93 10.92 -8.23 -2.91
N LEU A 94 9.97 -7.53 -2.31
CA LEU A 94 9.51 -7.76 -0.94
C LEU A 94 8.50 -8.91 -0.85
N THR A 95 7.69 -9.14 -1.89
CA THR A 95 6.85 -10.34 -2.02
C THR A 95 7.64 -11.56 -2.48
N TYR A 96 8.75 -11.37 -3.21
CA TYR A 96 9.69 -12.42 -3.61
C TYR A 96 10.87 -12.62 -2.63
N ARG A 97 10.80 -12.12 -1.38
CA ARG A 97 11.67 -12.69 -0.35
C ARG A 97 11.06 -14.03 0.03
N SER A 98 11.42 -15.03 -0.78
CA SER A 98 10.98 -16.40 -0.70
C SER A 98 10.96 -16.87 0.73
N ARG A 99 9.82 -17.44 1.08
CA ARG A 99 9.56 -18.31 2.21
C ARG A 99 10.47 -19.55 2.13
N HIS A 100 11.79 -19.37 2.23
CA HIS A 100 12.75 -20.44 2.47
C HIS A 100 13.37 -20.20 3.83
N GLY A 101 12.57 -20.53 4.84
CA GLY A 101 13.02 -20.75 6.21
C GLY A 101 12.51 -22.12 6.63
N ARG A 102 13.18 -23.16 6.12
CA ARG A 102 13.42 -24.47 6.75
C ARG A 102 14.37 -25.26 5.87
#